data_AF-A0A4V2PSF1-F1
#
_entry.id   AF-A0A4V2PSF1-F1
#
_cell.length_a   1.000
_cell.length_b   1.000
_cell.length_c   1.000
_cell.angle_alpha   90.00
_cell.angle_beta   90.00
_cell.angle_gamma   90.00
#
_symmetry.space_group_name_H-M   'P 1'
#
loop_
_entity.id
_entity.type
_entity.pdbx_description
1 polymer ?
#
loop_
_entity_poly.entity_id
_entity_poly.type
_entity_poly.pdbx_seq_one_letter_code
_entity_poly.pdbx_strand_id
1 'polypeptide(L)'
;MMHINRTDTGTEAETECGSSPRRGAPREDAKMSLRAERSNLPNLSGSGSCLPLVKTDLYLFLFFIFCGFFWTGLRLADGRIELPSYYMLFVLFILAPVAEEFFFRGTVQHCLKKNMQAEFFGVSAANVITSVLFSAVHVYGWGSSHGFLVFAPSLAMGILYDRTQRVSFAILLHSIYNLNAIVVRSL
;
A
#
# COMPACT_ATOMS: atom_id res chain seq x y z
N MET A 1 -83.98 -12.63 25.60
CA MET A 1 -83.27 -11.59 24.81
C MET A 1 -84.12 -10.32 24.89
N MET A 2 -84.18 -9.72 26.09
CA MET A 2 -83.60 -8.40 26.47
C MET A 2 -84.33 -7.22 25.80
N HIS A 3 -85.48 -6.79 26.32
CA HIS A 3 -85.73 -5.81 27.41
C HIS A 3 -85.29 -4.35 27.13
N ILE A 4 -86.27 -3.54 26.69
CA ILE A 4 -86.70 -2.21 27.18
C ILE A 4 -85.68 -1.05 27.30
N ASN A 5 -85.67 -0.19 26.26
CA ASN A 5 -86.07 1.23 26.21
C ASN A 5 -86.10 2.08 27.52
N ARG A 6 -85.27 3.14 27.64
CA ARG A 6 -85.69 4.56 27.86
C ARG A 6 -84.51 5.52 28.07
N THR A 7 -84.81 6.76 27.69
CA THR A 7 -84.09 8.04 27.78
C THR A 7 -83.86 8.54 29.21
N ASP A 8 -82.88 9.45 29.40
CA ASP A 8 -82.87 10.65 30.29
C ASP A 8 -81.41 11.18 30.39
N THR A 9 -81.07 12.40 29.96
CA THR A 9 -81.12 13.74 30.64
C THR A 9 -80.36 13.86 31.96
N GLY A 10 -79.46 14.86 32.03
CA GLY A 10 -79.03 15.55 33.26
C GLY A 10 -77.64 15.14 33.78
N THR A 11 -76.64 16.03 33.80
CA THR A 11 -76.23 16.99 34.86
C THR A 11 -75.42 16.36 36.01
N GLU A 12 -74.34 17.07 36.40
CA GLU A 12 -73.58 16.98 37.67
C GLU A 12 -72.70 15.72 37.87
N ALA A 13 -71.66 15.69 38.68
CA ALA A 13 -70.64 16.61 39.22
C ALA A 13 -69.79 15.71 40.16
N GLU A 14 -68.45 15.79 40.08
CA GLU A 14 -67.44 15.45 41.13
C GLU A 14 -67.53 14.05 41.81
N THR A 15 -66.46 13.25 41.95
CA THR A 15 -65.30 13.51 42.83
C THR A 15 -64.25 12.39 42.69
N GLU A 16 -62.97 12.79 42.67
CA GLU A 16 -61.73 12.11 43.13
C GLU A 16 -61.26 10.73 42.60
N CYS A 17 -60.04 10.69 42.02
CA CYS A 17 -58.81 10.19 42.66
C CYS A 17 -57.67 9.99 41.62
N GLY A 18 -56.46 10.50 41.90
CA GLY A 18 -55.21 9.90 41.40
C GLY A 18 -54.36 10.64 40.35
N SER A 19 -53.29 11.30 40.83
CA SER A 19 -51.92 11.37 40.28
C SER A 19 -51.64 11.92 38.85
N SER A 20 -50.88 13.03 38.81
CA SER A 20 -49.98 13.43 37.71
C SER A 20 -48.78 12.46 37.59
N PRO A 21 -48.10 12.30 36.43
CA PRO A 21 -46.98 13.20 36.12
C PRO A 21 -46.72 13.52 34.62
N ARG A 22 -46.36 14.78 34.40
CA ARG A 22 -45.22 15.31 33.60
C ARG A 22 -45.08 14.94 32.11
N ARG A 23 -45.04 16.01 31.30
CA ARG A 23 -44.47 16.11 29.95
C ARG A 23 -43.10 15.43 29.89
N GLY A 24 -43.00 14.34 29.12
CA GLY A 24 -41.75 13.68 28.77
C GLY A 24 -40.98 14.48 27.73
N ALA A 25 -39.69 14.73 27.99
CA ALA A 25 -38.75 15.35 27.09
C ALA A 25 -38.23 14.32 26.06
N PRO A 26 -38.14 14.64 24.76
CA PRO A 26 -37.42 13.81 23.80
C PRO A 26 -36.15 14.54 23.34
N ARG A 27 -35.03 14.37 24.07
CA ARG A 27 -33.71 14.89 23.63
C ARG A 27 -32.51 14.01 23.96
N GLU A 28 -32.67 12.94 24.73
CA GLU A 28 -31.54 12.06 25.12
C GLU A 28 -31.42 10.83 24.21
N ASP A 29 -32.54 10.24 23.81
CA ASP A 29 -32.57 8.98 23.07
C ASP A 29 -31.92 9.10 21.68
N ALA A 30 -32.13 10.22 20.99
CA ALA A 30 -31.51 10.50 19.70
C ALA A 30 -29.99 10.72 19.79
N LYS A 31 -29.48 11.21 20.94
CA LYS A 31 -28.04 11.34 21.16
C LYS A 31 -27.40 9.99 21.43
N MET A 32 -28.14 9.07 22.05
CA MET A 32 -27.65 7.73 22.35
C MET A 32 -27.56 6.85 21.10
N SER A 33 -28.52 6.94 20.17
CA SER A 33 -28.45 6.21 18.89
C SER A 33 -27.33 6.72 17.98
N LEU A 34 -27.16 8.05 17.88
CA LEU A 34 -26.03 8.64 17.13
C LEU A 34 -24.67 8.26 17.73
N ARG A 35 -24.59 8.07 19.04
CA ARG A 35 -23.37 7.66 19.73
C ARG A 35 -23.07 6.17 19.51
N ALA A 36 -24.09 5.32 19.44
CA ALA A 36 -23.97 3.89 19.16
C ALA A 36 -23.60 3.61 17.69
N GLU A 37 -24.08 4.42 16.75
CA GLU A 37 -23.69 4.35 15.33
C GLU A 37 -22.21 4.72 15.16
N ARG A 38 -21.74 5.75 15.88
CA ARG A 38 -20.34 6.23 15.83
C ARG A 38 -19.33 5.23 16.37
N SER A 39 -19.74 4.33 17.28
CA SER A 39 -18.88 3.26 17.81
C SER A 39 -18.73 2.05 16.88
N ASN A 40 -19.60 1.92 15.87
CA ASN A 40 -19.55 0.82 14.89
C ASN A 40 -18.90 1.23 13.56
N LEU A 41 -18.41 2.47 13.43
CA LEU A 41 -17.60 2.84 12.28
C LEU A 41 -16.26 2.10 12.38
N PRO A 42 -15.85 1.34 11.34
CA PRO A 42 -14.52 0.79 11.28
C PRO A 42 -13.53 1.94 11.45
N ASN A 43 -12.53 1.73 12.31
CA ASN A 43 -11.51 2.71 12.61
C ASN A 43 -10.74 3.05 11.32
N LEU A 44 -11.23 4.02 10.56
CA LEU A 44 -10.56 4.63 9.41
C LEU A 44 -9.41 5.55 9.86
N SER A 45 -8.77 5.23 11.00
CA SER A 45 -7.41 5.66 11.30
C SER A 45 -6.45 4.82 10.44
N GLY A 46 -6.60 4.91 9.13
CA GLY A 46 -5.47 4.83 8.22
C GLY A 46 -4.68 6.11 8.37
N SER A 47 -4.12 6.33 9.57
CA SER A 47 -3.09 7.33 9.78
C SER A 47 -2.00 7.00 8.77
N GLY A 48 -1.82 7.87 7.78
CA GLY A 48 -0.69 7.87 6.86
C GLY A 48 0.59 8.20 7.60
N SER A 49 0.87 7.50 8.70
CA SER A 49 2.15 7.57 9.38
C SER A 49 3.19 7.05 8.41
N CYS A 50 4.12 7.94 8.04
CA CYS A 50 5.39 7.54 7.49
C CYS A 50 6.01 6.52 8.45
N LEU A 51 5.82 5.22 8.20
CA LEU A 51 6.43 4.15 8.97
C LEU A 51 7.92 4.48 9.11
N PRO A 52 8.44 4.68 10.34
CA PRO A 52 9.84 5.03 10.52
C PRO A 52 10.70 3.90 9.94
N LEU A 53 11.71 4.26 9.16
CA LEU A 53 12.66 3.29 8.64
C LEU A 53 13.33 2.61 9.85
N VAL A 54 13.07 1.30 10.03
CA VAL A 54 13.67 0.56 11.13
C VAL A 54 15.14 0.34 10.80
N LYS A 55 16.03 0.33 11.82
CA LYS A 55 17.49 0.15 11.61
C LYS A 55 17.82 -1.02 10.70
N THR A 56 17.08 -2.13 10.83
CA THR A 56 17.23 -3.32 9.99
C THR A 56 16.95 -3.04 8.51
N ASP A 57 15.93 -2.24 8.20
CA ASP A 57 15.59 -1.89 6.82
C ASP A 57 16.65 -0.96 6.21
N LEU A 58 17.21 -0.06 7.03
CA LEU A 58 18.35 0.76 6.63
C LEU A 58 19.58 -0.11 6.32
N TYR A 59 19.95 -1.05 7.20
CA TYR A 59 21.07 -1.94 6.95
C TYR A 59 20.86 -2.81 5.71
N LEU A 60 19.63 -3.29 5.49
CA LEU A 60 19.28 -4.04 4.29
C LEU A 60 19.41 -3.18 3.03
N PHE A 61 18.94 -1.93 3.09
CA PHE A 61 19.08 -0.99 1.98
C PHE A 61 20.56 -0.69 1.67
N LEU A 62 21.37 -0.41 2.69
CA LEU A 62 22.81 -0.19 2.55
C LEU A 62 23.53 -1.42 2.00
N PHE A 63 23.12 -2.62 2.43
CA PHE A 63 23.64 -3.87 1.89
C PHE A 63 23.36 -3.99 0.38
N PHE A 64 22.14 -3.72 -0.06
CA PHE A 64 21.81 -3.76 -1.49
C PHE A 64 22.50 -2.65 -2.29
N ILE A 65 22.68 -1.45 -1.72
CA ILE A 65 23.52 -0.40 -2.32
C ILE A 65 24.94 -0.91 -2.53
N PHE A 66 25.53 -1.52 -1.49
CA PHE A 66 26.86 -2.10 -1.56
C PHE A 66 26.94 -3.16 -2.66
N CYS A 67 25.96 -4.07 -2.76
CA CYS A 67 25.90 -5.07 -3.84
C CYS A 67 25.85 -4.42 -5.23
N GLY A 68 25.05 -3.36 -5.43
CA GLY A 68 24.94 -2.65 -6.70
C GLY A 68 26.26 -1.99 -7.11
N PHE A 69 26.93 -1.29 -6.19
CA PHE A 69 28.24 -0.69 -6.46
C PHE A 69 29.34 -1.73 -6.63
N PHE A 70 29.34 -2.78 -5.82
CA PHE A 70 30.30 -3.89 -5.94
C PHE A 70 30.18 -4.57 -7.31
N TRP A 71 28.96 -4.88 -7.76
CA TRP A 71 28.72 -5.44 -9.08
C TRP A 71 29.16 -4.51 -10.21
N THR A 72 28.87 -3.21 -10.09
CA THR A 72 29.32 -2.20 -11.07
C THR A 72 30.85 -2.13 -11.11
N GLY A 73 31.52 -2.20 -9.95
CA GLY A 73 32.97 -2.24 -9.83
C GLY A 73 33.59 -3.47 -10.50
N LEU A 74 32.98 -4.65 -10.33
CA LEU A 74 33.41 -5.86 -11.05
C LEU A 74 33.28 -5.69 -12.56
N ARG A 75 32.19 -5.10 -13.06
CA ARG A 75 32.04 -4.85 -14.51
C ARG A 75 33.01 -3.82 -15.04
N LEU A 76 33.43 -2.86 -14.22
CA LEU A 76 34.44 -1.86 -14.56
C LEU A 76 35.85 -2.44 -14.65
N ALA A 77 36.15 -3.52 -13.93
CA ALA A 77 37.47 -4.16 -13.97
C ALA A 77 37.83 -4.64 -15.39
N ASP A 78 36.84 -5.14 -16.14
CA ASP A 78 36.99 -5.62 -17.53
C ASP A 78 36.25 -4.71 -18.55
N GLY A 79 35.94 -3.47 -18.15
CA GLY A 79 35.06 -2.59 -18.91
C GLY A 79 35.50 -1.14 -18.94
N ARG A 80 34.70 -0.31 -19.60
CA ARG A 80 34.86 1.15 -19.62
C ARG A 80 33.50 1.82 -19.48
N ILE A 81 33.51 3.07 -19.03
CA ILE A 81 32.31 3.90 -18.97
C ILE A 81 32.10 4.54 -20.33
N GLU A 82 30.92 4.34 -20.91
CA GLU A 82 30.45 5.08 -22.08
C GLU A 82 29.22 5.88 -21.67
N LEU A 83 29.34 7.21 -21.74
CA LEU A 83 28.25 8.11 -21.38
C LEU A 83 27.35 8.31 -22.59
N PRO A 84 26.06 7.92 -22.52
CA PRO A 84 25.11 8.22 -23.57
C PRO A 84 24.71 9.71 -23.52
N SER A 85 23.79 10.11 -24.39
CA SER A 85 23.28 11.48 -24.40
C SER A 85 22.64 11.89 -23.06
N TYR A 86 22.61 13.18 -22.75
CA TYR A 86 21.97 13.71 -21.53
C TYR A 86 20.50 13.26 -21.40
N TYR A 87 19.79 13.16 -22.51
CA TYR A 87 18.43 12.63 -22.55
C TYR A 87 18.37 11.17 -22.07
N MET A 88 19.27 10.31 -22.57
CA MET A 88 19.33 8.91 -22.15
C MET A 88 19.76 8.76 -20.69
N LEU A 89 20.65 9.61 -20.19
CA LEU A 89 20.98 9.65 -18.75
C LEU A 89 19.72 9.96 -17.91
N PHE A 90 18.95 10.97 -18.31
CA PHE A 90 17.68 11.28 -17.63
C PHE A 90 16.70 10.10 -17.67
N VAL A 91 16.59 9.42 -18.80
CA VAL A 91 15.72 8.23 -18.93
C VAL A 91 16.20 7.10 -18.01
N LEU A 92 17.49 6.74 -18.08
CA LEU A 92 18.06 5.61 -17.35
C LEU A 92 18.05 5.80 -15.84
N PHE A 93 18.28 7.02 -15.35
CA PHE A 93 18.45 7.26 -13.91
C PHE A 93 17.22 7.85 -13.23
N ILE A 94 16.27 8.41 -13.98
CA ILE A 94 15.10 9.09 -13.41
C ILE A 94 13.82 8.54 -14.02
N LEU A 95 13.57 8.79 -15.31
CA LEU A 95 12.24 8.54 -15.88
C LEU A 95 11.85 7.07 -15.85
N ALA A 96 12.73 6.17 -16.32
CA ALA A 96 12.45 4.74 -16.34
C ALA A 96 12.36 4.14 -14.93
N PRO A 97 13.34 4.33 -14.01
CA PRO A 97 13.23 3.84 -12.63
C PRO A 97 11.96 4.32 -11.91
N VAL A 98 11.60 5.60 -12.08
CA VAL A 98 10.38 6.15 -11.48
C VAL A 98 9.14 5.46 -12.05
N ALA A 99 8.99 5.45 -13.38
CA ALA A 99 7.81 4.88 -14.03
C ALA A 99 7.66 3.38 -13.74
N GLU A 100 8.75 2.63 -13.84
CA GLU A 100 8.78 1.20 -13.64
C GLU A 100 8.46 0.83 -12.18
N GLU A 101 9.10 1.47 -11.19
CA GLU A 101 8.84 1.10 -9.79
C GLU A 101 7.44 1.56 -9.31
N PHE A 102 6.90 2.66 -9.83
CA PHE A 102 5.50 3.02 -9.56
C PHE A 102 4.52 1.98 -10.13
N PHE A 103 4.79 1.48 -11.33
CA PHE A 103 3.95 0.45 -11.93
C PHE A 103 4.12 -0.90 -11.21
N PHE A 104 5.33 -1.44 -11.15
CA PHE A 104 5.58 -2.77 -10.61
C PHE A 104 5.40 -2.84 -9.10
N ARG A 105 5.91 -1.88 -8.31
CA ARG A 105 5.75 -1.90 -6.84
C ARG A 105 4.46 -1.26 -6.40
N GLY A 106 4.25 -0.03 -6.84
CA GLY A 106 3.11 0.79 -6.43
C GLY A 106 1.77 0.21 -6.88
N THR A 107 1.74 -0.54 -7.99
CA THR A 107 0.50 -1.10 -8.55
C THR A 107 0.48 -2.62 -8.52
N VAL A 108 1.38 -3.30 -9.25
CA VAL A 108 1.32 -4.76 -9.43
C VAL A 108 1.54 -5.51 -8.12
N GLN A 109 2.69 -5.30 -7.47
CA GLN A 109 3.04 -5.95 -6.20
C GLN A 109 2.06 -5.57 -5.10
N HIS A 110 1.70 -4.29 -5.01
CA HIS A 110 0.72 -3.80 -4.04
C HIS A 110 -0.65 -4.49 -4.19
N CYS A 111 -1.15 -4.63 -5.43
CA CYS A 111 -2.43 -5.29 -5.70
C CYS A 111 -2.36 -6.79 -5.37
N LEU A 112 -1.31 -7.48 -5.82
CA LEU A 112 -1.12 -8.91 -5.53
C LEU A 112 -1.05 -9.17 -4.03
N LYS A 113 -0.35 -8.32 -3.28
CA LYS A 113 -0.18 -8.46 -1.83
C LYS A 113 -1.49 -8.27 -1.03
N LYS A 114 -2.52 -7.63 -1.60
CA LYS A 114 -3.86 -7.58 -0.97
C LYS A 114 -4.53 -8.95 -0.95
N ASN A 115 -4.30 -9.74 -2.00
CA ASN A 115 -4.99 -11.03 -2.20
C ASN A 115 -4.10 -12.23 -1.86
N MET A 116 -2.78 -12.04 -1.75
CA MET A 116 -1.80 -13.09 -1.52
C MET A 116 -0.97 -12.78 -0.27
N GLN A 117 -1.14 -13.58 0.78
CA GLN A 117 -0.41 -13.45 2.05
C GLN A 117 0.74 -14.47 2.18
N ALA A 118 0.97 -15.29 1.16
CA ALA A 118 2.04 -16.29 1.20
C ALA A 118 3.42 -15.62 1.19
N GLU A 119 4.28 -16.06 2.10
CA GLU A 119 5.64 -15.55 2.28
C GLU A 119 6.59 -16.71 2.59
N PHE A 120 7.80 -16.66 2.03
CA PHE A 120 8.83 -17.67 2.24
C PHE A 120 10.18 -16.98 2.52
N PHE A 121 10.79 -17.28 3.67
CA PHE A 121 12.04 -16.66 4.13
C PHE A 121 12.09 -15.12 4.04
N GLY A 122 10.99 -14.43 4.35
CA GLY A 122 10.97 -12.96 4.27
C GLY A 122 10.62 -12.39 2.90
N VAL A 123 10.30 -13.25 1.91
CA VAL A 123 10.00 -12.87 0.53
C VAL A 123 8.55 -13.22 0.21
N SER A 124 7.74 -12.20 -0.11
CA SER A 124 6.33 -12.42 -0.44
C SER A 124 6.14 -13.05 -1.83
N ALA A 125 5.10 -13.86 -1.99
CA ALA A 125 4.72 -14.39 -3.30
C ALA A 125 4.38 -13.26 -4.29
N ALA A 126 3.80 -12.16 -3.80
CA ALA A 126 3.54 -10.95 -4.59
C ALA A 126 4.83 -10.34 -5.16
N ASN A 127 5.89 -10.26 -4.35
CA ASN A 127 7.20 -9.81 -4.80
C ASN A 127 7.77 -10.76 -5.87
N VAL A 128 7.80 -12.08 -5.60
CA VAL A 128 8.33 -13.07 -6.55
C VAL A 128 7.64 -12.95 -7.92
N ILE A 129 6.30 -12.94 -7.94
CA ILE A 129 5.53 -12.82 -9.19
C ILE A 129 5.84 -11.50 -9.89
N THR A 130 5.87 -10.39 -9.15
CA THR A 130 6.22 -9.07 -9.72
C THR A 130 7.62 -9.07 -10.32
N SER A 131 8.60 -9.68 -9.65
CA SER A 131 9.97 -9.79 -10.14
C SER A 131 10.10 -10.68 -11.36
N VAL A 132 9.33 -11.77 -11.45
CA VAL A 132 9.24 -12.59 -12.67
C VAL A 132 8.67 -11.77 -13.83
N LEU A 133 7.57 -11.03 -13.61
CA LEU A 133 6.97 -10.19 -14.66
C LEU A 133 7.93 -9.08 -15.11
N PHE A 134 8.60 -8.42 -14.17
CA PHE A 134 9.60 -7.39 -14.45
C PHE A 134 10.75 -7.95 -15.30
N SER A 135 11.29 -9.11 -14.90
CA SER A 135 12.33 -9.83 -15.63
C SER A 135 11.88 -10.23 -17.03
N ALA A 136 10.66 -10.74 -17.20
CA ALA A 136 10.10 -11.12 -18.49
C ALA A 136 9.98 -9.94 -19.48
N VAL A 137 9.54 -8.78 -18.99
CA VAL A 137 9.50 -7.55 -19.80
C VAL A 137 10.91 -7.17 -20.26
N HIS A 138 11.92 -7.32 -19.39
CA HIS A 138 13.31 -7.03 -19.74
C HIS A 138 13.92 -8.06 -20.71
N VAL A 139 13.53 -9.33 -20.63
CA VAL A 139 13.91 -10.34 -21.64
C VAL A 139 13.41 -9.91 -23.01
N TYR A 140 12.16 -9.47 -23.11
CA TYR A 140 11.57 -9.02 -24.37
C TYR A 140 12.19 -7.72 -24.90
N GLY A 141 12.43 -6.74 -24.02
CA GLY A 141 12.96 -5.42 -24.41
C GLY A 141 14.46 -5.37 -24.69
N TRP A 142 15.26 -6.16 -23.96
CA TRP A 142 16.73 -6.00 -23.90
C TRP A 142 17.51 -7.32 -24.06
N GLY A 143 16.82 -8.43 -24.27
CA GLY A 143 17.40 -9.76 -24.47
C GLY A 143 17.54 -10.58 -23.19
N SER A 144 17.69 -11.90 -23.37
CA SER A 144 17.58 -12.88 -22.29
C SER A 144 18.63 -12.73 -21.19
N SER A 145 19.89 -12.45 -21.54
CA SER A 145 20.97 -12.31 -20.55
C SER A 145 20.70 -11.16 -19.57
N HIS A 146 20.27 -10.00 -20.08
CA HIS A 146 19.91 -8.86 -19.24
C HIS A 146 18.64 -9.15 -18.43
N GLY A 147 17.60 -9.67 -19.08
CA GLY A 147 16.32 -9.99 -18.42
C GLY A 147 16.46 -10.93 -17.23
N PHE A 148 17.28 -11.98 -17.33
CA PHE A 148 17.53 -12.87 -16.18
C PHE A 148 18.33 -12.20 -15.06
N LEU A 149 19.31 -11.35 -15.40
CA LEU A 149 20.13 -10.66 -14.40
C LEU A 149 19.32 -9.66 -13.57
N VAL A 150 18.30 -9.01 -14.15
CA VAL A 150 17.48 -8.04 -13.41
C VAL A 150 16.47 -8.67 -12.45
N PHE A 151 16.28 -10.00 -12.48
CA PHE A 151 15.39 -10.69 -11.53
C PHE A 151 15.84 -10.50 -10.08
N ALA A 152 17.12 -10.71 -9.77
CA ALA A 152 17.63 -10.59 -8.40
C ALA A 152 17.58 -9.15 -7.84
N PRO A 153 18.00 -8.10 -8.59
CA PRO A 153 17.78 -6.71 -8.20
C PRO A 153 16.31 -6.38 -7.98
N SER A 154 15.43 -6.84 -8.88
CA SER A 154 13.99 -6.64 -8.75
C SER A 154 13.43 -7.27 -7.46
N LEU A 155 13.93 -8.47 -7.09
CA LEU A 155 13.52 -9.13 -5.85
C LEU A 155 13.96 -8.33 -4.61
N ALA A 156 15.18 -7.79 -4.62
CA ALA A 156 15.70 -6.94 -3.54
C ALA A 156 14.87 -5.65 -3.35
N MET A 157 14.53 -4.98 -4.45
CA MET A 157 13.66 -3.80 -4.45
C MET A 157 12.27 -4.13 -3.88
N GLY A 158 11.71 -5.28 -4.26
CA GLY A 158 10.41 -5.70 -3.76
C GLY A 158 10.41 -6.11 -2.28
N ILE A 159 11.50 -6.69 -1.76
CA ILE A 159 11.67 -6.93 -0.30
C ILE A 159 11.66 -5.59 0.44
N LEU A 160 12.40 -4.60 -0.07
CA LEU A 160 12.48 -3.29 0.57
C LEU A 160 11.14 -2.54 0.50
N TYR A 161 10.41 -2.65 -0.61
CA TYR A 161 9.05 -2.14 -0.73
C TYR A 161 8.12 -2.84 0.26
N ASP A 162 8.20 -4.16 0.40
CA ASP A 162 7.37 -4.92 1.34
C ASP A 162 7.57 -4.47 2.79
N ARG A 163 8.80 -4.16 3.20
CA ARG A 163 9.14 -3.74 4.57
C ARG A 163 8.85 -2.26 4.84
N THR A 164 9.13 -1.40 3.87
CA THR A 164 9.08 0.06 4.06
C THR A 164 7.80 0.71 3.55
N GLN A 165 7.06 0.03 2.67
CA GLN A 165 5.90 0.56 1.92
C GLN A 165 6.21 1.87 1.18
N ARG A 166 7.48 2.09 0.82
CA ARG A 166 7.96 3.31 0.15
C ARG A 166 8.61 2.94 -1.18
N VAL A 167 7.98 3.39 -2.27
CA VAL A 167 8.50 3.18 -3.63
C VAL A 167 9.83 3.93 -3.85
N SER A 168 10.08 5.02 -3.11
CA SER A 168 11.29 5.83 -3.25
C SER A 168 12.59 5.07 -3.01
N PHE A 169 12.61 4.11 -2.07
CA PHE A 169 13.79 3.28 -1.84
C PHE A 169 14.05 2.33 -3.01
N ALA A 170 13.00 1.77 -3.60
CA ALA A 170 13.11 0.93 -4.79
C ALA A 170 13.60 1.76 -6.00
N ILE A 171 13.07 2.97 -6.20
CA ILE A 171 13.50 3.89 -7.26
C ILE A 171 15.00 4.20 -7.13
N LEU A 172 15.45 4.59 -5.93
CA LEU A 172 16.86 4.92 -5.71
C LEU A 172 17.76 3.71 -5.94
N LEU A 173 17.36 2.53 -5.46
CA LEU A 173 18.11 1.30 -5.69
C LEU A 173 18.16 0.95 -7.18
N HIS A 174 17.04 1.08 -7.90
CA HIS A 174 16.96 0.84 -9.34
C HIS A 174 17.90 1.78 -10.10
N SER A 175 17.87 3.08 -9.82
CA SER A 175 18.80 4.05 -10.43
C SER A 175 20.27 3.67 -10.19
N ILE A 176 20.63 3.16 -9.00
CA ILE A 176 21.99 2.68 -8.71
C ILE A 176 22.34 1.45 -9.56
N TYR A 177 21.43 0.48 -9.67
CA TYR A 177 21.68 -0.70 -10.49
C TYR A 177 21.79 -0.35 -11.99
N ASN A 178 21.10 0.69 -12.45
CA ASN A 178 21.21 1.22 -13.82
C ASN A 178 22.58 1.85 -14.13
N LEU A 179 23.46 2.05 -13.14
CA LEU A 179 24.88 2.37 -13.41
C LEU A 179 25.53 1.29 -14.29
N ASN A 180 25.05 0.05 -14.25
CA ASN A 180 25.55 -1.01 -15.11
C ASN A 180 25.24 -0.77 -16.60
N ALA A 181 24.21 0.02 -16.94
CA ALA A 181 23.85 0.30 -18.33
C ALA A 181 24.89 1.17 -19.05
N ILE A 182 25.67 1.96 -18.32
CA ILE A 182 26.74 2.81 -18.89
C ILE A 182 28.12 2.14 -18.89
N VAL A 183 28.22 0.91 -18.36
CA VAL A 183 29.47 0.13 -18.39
C VAL A 183 29.41 -0.85 -19.56
N VAL A 184 30.34 -0.69 -20.50
CA VAL A 184 30.49 -1.58 -21.67
C VAL A 184 31.77 -2.39 -21.55
N ARG A 185 31.78 -3.63 -22.09
CA ARG A 185 32.98 -4.48 -22.08
C ARG A 185 34.05 -3.91 -22.99
N SER A 186 35.30 -3.97 -22.53
CA SER A 186 36.48 -3.76 -23.37
C SER A 186 36.70 -5.05 -24.17
N LEU A 187 36.63 -4.94 -25.49
CA LEU A 187 36.87 -6.07 -26.41
C LEU A 187 38.34 -6.46 -26.41
#